data_AF-A0A438GT54-F1
#
_entry.id   AF-A0A438GT54-F1
#
_cell.length_a   1.000
_cell.length_b   1.000
_cell.length_c   1.000
_cell.angle_alpha   90.00
_cell.angle_beta   90.00
_cell.angle_gamma   90.00
#
_symmetry.space_group_name_H-M   'P 1'
#
loop_
_entity.id
_entity.type
_entity.pdbx_description
1 polymer ?
#
loop_
_entity_poly.entity_id
_entity_poly.type
_entity_poly.pdbx_seq_one_letter_code
_entity_poly.pdbx_strand_id
1 'polypeptide(L)'
;MFPLNNELPLSMYEAKKTLNTLGMESEKIHACPNDCILYRNELNDASSCPTCGTSRWKLDRTRTKKMKGVPTKVMWYFPPIPRFKILFQSRKIAKDLIWHAQEREFDGKMHHPSDSPSWKLVDHRWPNFASEPRNLRLAISADGPQQPINDIDVYLAPLLDDLKMLWEEGVESYDAHRQELFTLRVVLLWTINDFPAYGNLSGCIVKGYFACPICGEDTYSHRLKHGKKNSYIVHRRFLPCNHPFRKQKKAFNGEQEFGSTSQPLSGEEILRKIDVICNS
;
A
#
# COMPACT_ATOMS: atom_id res chain seq x y z
N MET A 1 -33.93 -9.76 7.21
CA MET A 1 -34.21 -9.98 8.64
C MET A 1 -32.89 -10.34 9.29
N PHE A 2 -32.43 -9.58 10.29
CA PHE A 2 -31.20 -9.95 11.00
C PHE A 2 -31.41 -11.29 11.74
N PRO A 3 -30.35 -12.09 11.97
CA PRO A 3 -30.43 -13.29 12.80
C PRO A 3 -31.10 -13.00 14.14
N LEU A 4 -31.81 -13.99 14.70
CA LEU A 4 -32.40 -13.90 16.03
C LEU A 4 -31.31 -13.50 17.04
N ASN A 5 -31.56 -12.45 17.84
CA ASN A 5 -30.62 -11.80 18.79
C ASN A 5 -29.59 -10.81 18.20
N ASN A 6 -29.66 -10.45 16.91
CA ASN A 6 -28.90 -9.31 16.39
C ASN A 6 -29.75 -8.04 16.46
N GLU A 7 -29.71 -7.37 17.61
CA GLU A 7 -30.30 -6.04 17.79
C GLU A 7 -29.35 -4.95 17.29
N LEU A 8 -29.89 -3.97 16.56
CA LEU A 8 -29.12 -2.79 16.17
C LEU A 8 -28.94 -1.89 17.39
N PRO A 9 -27.74 -1.29 17.58
CA PRO A 9 -27.52 -0.34 18.67
C PRO A 9 -28.52 0.81 18.59
N LEU A 10 -29.06 1.24 19.74
CA LEU A 10 -30.13 2.23 19.84
C LEU A 10 -29.65 3.65 19.58
N SER A 11 -28.32 3.86 19.53
CA SER A 11 -27.71 5.14 19.23
C SER A 11 -26.32 5.00 18.61
N MET A 12 -25.84 6.08 17.97
CA MET A 12 -24.45 6.20 17.53
C MET A 12 -23.44 6.03 18.67
N TYR A 13 -23.81 6.43 19.88
CA TYR A 13 -22.96 6.27 21.06
C TYR A 13 -22.79 4.79 21.43
N GLU A 14 -23.88 4.02 21.47
CA GLU A 14 -23.84 2.57 21.72
C GLU A 14 -23.09 1.84 20.62
N ALA A 15 -23.36 2.18 19.35
CA ALA A 15 -22.62 1.62 18.21
C ALA A 15 -21.11 1.86 18.36
N LYS A 16 -20.71 3.09 18.69
CA LYS A 16 -19.30 3.45 18.89
C LYS A 16 -18.69 2.72 20.09
N LYS A 17 -19.43 2.62 21.20
CA LYS A 17 -18.96 1.88 22.40
C LYS A 17 -18.72 0.40 22.09
N THR A 18 -19.62 -0.23 21.34
CA THR A 18 -19.47 -1.61 20.89
C THR A 18 -18.27 -1.77 19.96
N LEU A 19 -18.11 -0.89 18.97
CA LEU A 19 -16.96 -0.91 18.06
C LEU A 19 -15.63 -0.70 18.80
N ASN A 20 -15.60 0.21 19.79
CA ASN A 20 -14.43 0.42 20.63
C ASN A 20 -14.09 -0.82 21.47
N THR A 21 -15.10 -1.50 22.01
CA THR A 21 -14.91 -2.77 22.74
C THR A 21 -14.34 -3.87 21.85
N LEU A 22 -14.72 -3.85 20.57
CA LEU A 22 -14.20 -4.76 19.54
C LEU A 22 -12.89 -4.25 18.91
N GLY A 23 -12.14 -3.31 19.51
CA GLY A 23 -10.87 -2.82 18.95
C GLY A 23 -10.98 -2.22 17.54
N MET A 24 -12.20 -1.87 17.10
CA MET A 24 -12.48 -1.26 15.80
C MET A 24 -12.48 0.26 15.89
N GLU A 25 -11.84 0.82 16.92
CA GLU A 25 -11.72 2.26 17.06
C GLU A 25 -10.96 2.86 15.87
N SER A 26 -11.32 4.10 15.55
CA SER A 26 -10.63 4.92 14.58
C SER A 26 -9.97 6.08 15.30
N GLU A 27 -8.73 6.33 14.95
CA GLU A 27 -7.95 7.44 15.46
C GLU A 27 -8.13 8.64 14.56
N LYS A 28 -8.33 9.82 15.16
CA LYS A 28 -8.43 11.07 14.42
C LYS A 28 -7.09 11.78 14.47
N ILE A 29 -6.40 11.82 13.34
CA ILE A 29 -5.10 12.47 13.21
C ILE A 29 -5.30 13.78 12.43
N HIS A 30 -4.85 14.89 12.99
CA HIS A 30 -4.97 16.18 12.27
C HIS A 30 -3.94 16.21 11.14
N ALA A 31 -4.29 16.76 10.00
CA ALA A 31 -3.41 16.88 8.83
C ALA A 31 -3.17 18.35 8.49
N CYS A 32 -2.01 18.65 7.90
CA CYS A 32 -1.77 19.95 7.30
C CYS A 32 -2.80 20.21 6.17
N PRO A 33 -3.34 21.44 6.03
CA PRO A 33 -4.22 21.75 4.91
C PRO A 33 -3.58 21.55 3.52
N ASN A 34 -2.26 21.68 3.45
CA ASN A 34 -1.45 21.47 2.25
C ASN A 34 -0.78 20.10 2.23
N ASP A 35 -1.26 19.14 3.03
CA ASP A 35 -0.84 17.73 3.00
C ASP A 35 0.63 17.44 3.36
N CYS A 36 1.40 18.44 3.79
CA CYS A 36 2.82 18.26 4.09
C CYS A 36 3.12 17.33 5.28
N ILE A 37 2.25 17.27 6.30
CA ILE A 37 2.47 16.50 7.52
C ILE A 37 1.15 16.01 8.13
N LEU A 38 1.26 14.97 8.96
CA LEU A 38 0.32 14.64 10.01
C LEU A 38 0.80 15.19 11.36
N TYR A 39 -0.08 15.83 12.12
CA TYR A 39 0.19 16.27 13.49
C TYR A 39 0.11 15.08 14.44
N ARG A 40 1.18 14.28 14.49
CA ARG A 40 1.37 13.07 15.31
C ARG A 40 2.77 13.03 15.90
N ASN A 41 3.00 12.14 16.86
CA ASN A 41 4.30 11.97 17.54
C ASN A 41 4.82 13.32 18.06
N GLU A 42 6.04 13.72 17.71
CA GLU A 42 6.68 14.98 18.10
C GLU A 42 5.92 16.24 17.63
N LEU A 43 5.09 16.11 16.58
CA LEU A 43 4.32 17.22 16.00
C LEU A 43 2.89 17.29 16.55
N ASN A 44 2.53 16.47 17.54
CA ASN A 44 1.17 16.39 18.06
C ASN A 44 0.67 17.72 18.66
N ASP A 45 1.56 18.48 19.31
CA ASP A 45 1.23 19.76 19.95
C ASP A 45 1.47 20.98 19.05
N ALA A 46 2.01 20.76 17.84
CA ALA A 46 2.25 21.84 16.90
C ALA A 46 0.93 22.51 16.46
N SER A 47 0.96 23.84 16.38
CA SER A 47 -0.17 24.67 15.94
C SER A 47 -0.07 25.11 14.48
N SER A 48 1.08 24.94 13.86
CA SER A 48 1.38 25.26 12.47
C SER A 48 2.30 24.20 11.86
N CYS A 49 2.20 24.02 10.55
CA CYS A 49 3.05 23.11 9.80
C CYS A 49 4.49 23.67 9.75
N PRO A 50 5.52 22.88 10.11
CA PRO A 50 6.91 23.30 10.01
C PRO A 50 7.36 23.45 8.55
N THR A 51 6.75 22.69 7.62
CA THR A 51 7.11 22.69 6.19
C THR A 51 6.57 23.91 5.45
N CYS A 52 5.29 24.23 5.61
CA CYS A 52 4.63 25.29 4.83
C CYS A 52 4.12 26.48 5.67
N GLY A 53 4.32 26.48 6.99
CA GLY A 53 3.87 27.53 7.91
C GLY A 53 2.35 27.61 8.12
N THR A 54 1.55 26.81 7.40
CA THR A 54 0.09 26.89 7.44
C THR A 54 -0.45 26.46 8.81
N SER A 55 -1.45 27.20 9.30
CA SER A 55 -2.13 26.94 10.58
C SER A 55 -2.88 25.60 10.57
N ARG A 56 -2.76 24.84 11.67
CA ARG A 56 -3.56 23.64 11.95
C ARG A 56 -5.05 23.94 12.11
N TRP A 57 -5.36 25.11 12.66
CA TRP A 57 -6.69 25.50 13.10
C TRP A 57 -7.49 26.22 12.01
N LYS A 58 -8.79 25.95 11.95
CA LYS A 58 -9.72 26.67 11.07
C LYS A 58 -9.83 28.14 11.47
N LEU A 59 -10.15 28.97 10.48
CA LEU A 59 -10.57 30.35 10.73
C LEU A 59 -12.07 30.37 11.08
N ASP A 60 -12.46 31.37 11.83
CA ASP A 60 -13.87 31.67 12.10
C ASP A 60 -14.63 32.08 10.83
N ARG A 61 -15.95 32.23 10.93
CA ARG A 61 -16.81 32.61 9.80
C ARG A 61 -16.40 33.96 9.17
N THR A 62 -15.86 34.86 9.97
CA THR A 62 -15.36 36.19 9.55
C THR A 62 -13.94 36.14 8.96
N ARG A 63 -13.28 34.97 8.99
CA ARG A 63 -11.90 34.72 8.54
C ARG A 63 -10.84 35.58 9.23
N THR A 64 -11.16 36.12 10.40
CA THR A 64 -10.32 37.06 11.15
C THR A 64 -9.61 36.39 12.32
N LYS A 65 -10.24 35.38 12.96
CA LYS A 65 -9.67 34.70 14.12
C LYS A 65 -9.48 33.20 13.88
N LYS A 66 -8.36 32.66 14.35
CA LYS A 66 -8.12 31.21 14.40
C LYS A 66 -8.96 30.58 15.53
N MET A 67 -9.76 29.59 15.20
CA MET A 67 -10.54 28.79 16.14
C MET A 67 -9.67 27.66 16.68
N LYS A 68 -8.90 27.95 17.73
CA LYS A 68 -8.05 26.95 18.40
C LYS A 68 -8.92 25.76 18.87
N GLY A 69 -8.48 24.54 18.58
CA GLY A 69 -9.22 23.31 18.89
C GLY A 69 -10.05 22.74 17.72
N VAL A 70 -10.30 23.52 16.66
CA VAL A 70 -11.01 23.01 15.47
C VAL A 70 -10.00 22.83 14.32
N PRO A 71 -9.58 21.59 14.00
CA PRO A 71 -8.62 21.34 12.94
C PRO A 71 -9.20 21.62 11.55
N THR A 72 -8.34 22.07 10.64
CA THR A 72 -8.70 22.32 9.24
C THR A 72 -8.92 21.02 8.47
N LYS A 73 -8.02 20.04 8.62
CA LYS A 73 -8.06 18.73 7.95
C LYS A 73 -7.84 17.62 8.97
N VAL A 74 -8.58 16.52 8.84
CA VAL A 74 -8.52 15.36 9.74
C VAL A 74 -8.51 14.09 8.90
N MET A 75 -7.54 13.22 9.18
CA MET A 75 -7.46 11.85 8.70
C MET A 75 -8.05 10.90 9.75
N TRP A 76 -8.78 9.90 9.27
CA TRP A 76 -9.28 8.81 10.10
C TRP A 76 -8.40 7.60 9.87
N TYR A 77 -7.64 7.22 10.89
CA TYR A 77 -6.75 6.08 10.87
C TYR A 77 -7.39 4.88 11.55
N PHE A 78 -7.21 3.70 10.98
CA PHE A 78 -7.76 2.45 11.49
C PHE A 78 -6.59 1.51 11.81
N PRO A 79 -6.09 1.51 13.07
CA PRO A 79 -4.90 0.73 13.44
C PRO A 79 -5.06 -0.76 13.11
N PRO A 80 -4.21 -1.36 12.26
CA PRO A 80 -4.31 -2.78 11.93
C PRO A 80 -4.06 -3.72 13.12
N ILE A 81 -3.19 -3.34 14.07
CA ILE A 81 -2.74 -4.24 15.14
C ILE A 81 -3.90 -4.83 15.98
N PRO A 82 -4.83 -4.02 16.55
CA PRO A 82 -5.99 -4.56 17.26
C PRO A 82 -6.85 -5.48 16.39
N ARG A 83 -7.02 -5.14 15.11
CA ARG A 83 -7.84 -5.91 14.16
C ARG A 83 -7.24 -7.29 13.91
N PHE A 84 -5.93 -7.37 13.76
CA PHE A 84 -5.26 -8.67 13.61
C PHE A 84 -5.39 -9.53 14.86
N LYS A 85 -5.25 -8.95 16.06
CA LYS A 85 -5.49 -9.67 17.32
C LYS A 85 -6.88 -10.30 17.37
N ILE A 86 -7.90 -9.58 16.92
CA ILE A 86 -9.29 -10.06 16.92
C ILE A 86 -9.50 -11.22 15.95
N LEU A 87 -8.81 -11.23 14.81
CA LEU A 87 -8.90 -12.37 13.88
C LEU A 87 -8.51 -13.69 14.60
N PHE A 88 -7.52 -13.64 15.49
CA PHE A 88 -7.10 -14.79 16.29
C PHE A 88 -8.00 -15.11 17.48
N GLN A 89 -8.91 -14.21 17.88
CA GLN A 89 -9.89 -14.48 18.95
C GLN A 89 -11.06 -15.35 18.49
N SER A 90 -11.30 -15.45 17.18
CA SER A 90 -12.30 -16.36 16.62
C SER A 90 -11.68 -17.71 16.30
N ARG A 91 -12.09 -18.78 16.99
CA ARG A 91 -11.60 -20.14 16.75
C ARG A 91 -11.72 -20.58 15.29
N LYS A 92 -12.77 -20.14 14.58
CA LYS A 92 -12.96 -20.44 13.16
C LYS A 92 -11.94 -19.67 12.30
N ILE A 93 -11.86 -18.35 12.47
CA ILE A 93 -10.98 -17.50 11.67
C ILE A 93 -9.51 -17.86 11.93
N ALA A 94 -9.12 -18.08 13.19
CA ALA A 94 -7.77 -18.50 13.55
C ALA A 94 -7.37 -19.83 12.88
N LYS A 95 -8.30 -20.79 12.80
CA LYS A 95 -8.09 -22.04 12.05
C LYS A 95 -7.89 -21.76 10.56
N ASP A 96 -8.75 -20.94 9.97
CA ASP A 96 -8.68 -20.62 8.54
C ASP A 96 -7.39 -19.86 8.18
N LEU A 97 -6.88 -19.01 9.08
CA LEU A 97 -5.65 -18.25 8.88
C LEU A 97 -4.41 -19.12 8.73
N ILE A 98 -4.35 -20.28 9.40
CA ILE A 98 -3.23 -21.22 9.33
C ILE A 98 -3.42 -22.32 8.27
N TRP A 99 -4.57 -22.32 7.57
CA TRP A 99 -4.91 -23.35 6.57
C TRP A 99 -3.82 -23.53 5.51
N HIS A 100 -3.22 -22.41 5.09
CA HIS A 100 -2.16 -22.37 4.07
C HIS A 100 -0.92 -23.21 4.42
N ALA A 101 -0.74 -23.57 5.70
CA ALA A 101 0.40 -24.35 6.19
C ALA A 101 0.04 -25.78 6.62
N GLN A 102 -1.24 -26.09 6.91
CA GLN A 102 -1.63 -27.36 7.55
C GLN A 102 -2.45 -28.30 6.66
N GLU A 103 -3.41 -27.79 5.91
CA GLU A 103 -4.45 -28.61 5.27
C GLU A 103 -4.36 -28.52 3.72
N ARG A 104 -3.14 -28.33 3.20
CA ARG A 104 -2.92 -28.04 1.78
C ARG A 104 -2.40 -29.25 1.00
N GLU A 105 -3.01 -29.51 -0.15
CA GLU A 105 -2.45 -30.42 -1.15
C GLU A 105 -1.35 -29.71 -1.98
N PHE A 106 -0.33 -30.47 -2.38
CA PHE A 106 0.76 -30.00 -3.24
C PHE A 106 0.84 -30.88 -4.50
N ASP A 107 0.11 -30.49 -5.54
CA ASP A 107 0.10 -31.14 -6.87
C ASP A 107 0.96 -30.38 -7.90
N GLY A 108 1.71 -29.37 -7.46
CA GLY A 108 2.51 -28.49 -8.32
C GLY A 108 1.70 -27.40 -9.04
N LYS A 109 0.38 -27.29 -8.82
CA LYS A 109 -0.46 -26.21 -9.36
C LYS A 109 -0.65 -25.11 -8.32
N MET A 110 -0.99 -23.91 -8.81
CA MET A 110 -1.26 -22.75 -7.97
C MET A 110 -2.73 -22.78 -7.51
N HIS A 111 -2.95 -23.13 -6.25
CA HIS A 111 -4.28 -23.15 -5.61
C HIS A 111 -4.45 -22.02 -4.61
N HIS A 112 -3.34 -21.49 -4.08
CA HIS A 112 -3.34 -20.46 -3.06
C HIS A 112 -2.17 -19.50 -3.27
N PRO A 113 -2.27 -18.22 -2.84
CA PRO A 113 -1.15 -17.28 -2.69
C PRO A 113 0.19 -17.86 -2.20
N SER A 114 0.14 -18.86 -1.31
CA SER A 114 1.32 -19.53 -0.78
C SER A 114 2.09 -20.38 -1.79
N ASP A 115 1.51 -20.69 -2.95
CA ASP A 115 2.20 -21.31 -4.07
C ASP A 115 3.11 -20.38 -4.84
N SER A 116 2.90 -19.07 -4.69
CA SER A 116 3.59 -18.08 -5.48
C SER A 116 5.11 -18.09 -5.21
N PRO A 117 5.94 -17.84 -6.23
CA PRO A 117 7.37 -17.66 -6.04
C PRO A 117 7.71 -16.58 -5.00
N SER A 118 6.92 -15.50 -4.94
CA SER A 118 7.11 -14.41 -3.97
C SER A 118 6.96 -14.89 -2.52
N TRP A 119 5.95 -15.71 -2.24
CA TRP A 119 5.77 -16.29 -0.91
C TRP A 119 6.94 -17.20 -0.54
N LYS A 120 7.34 -18.10 -1.45
CA LYS A 120 8.48 -19.01 -1.24
C LYS A 120 9.80 -18.26 -1.03
N LEU A 121 9.98 -17.14 -1.71
CA LEU A 121 11.16 -16.27 -1.54
C LEU A 121 11.20 -15.68 -0.12
N VAL A 122 10.06 -15.20 0.40
CA VAL A 122 9.96 -14.72 1.79
C VAL A 122 10.25 -15.84 2.77
N ASP A 123 9.69 -17.03 2.54
CA ASP A 123 9.90 -18.17 3.42
C ASP A 123 11.38 -18.60 3.46
N HIS A 124 12.04 -18.60 2.31
CA HIS A 124 13.46 -18.90 2.19
C HIS A 124 14.34 -17.83 2.85
N ARG A 125 13.99 -16.55 2.69
CA ARG A 125 14.80 -15.44 3.21
C ARG A 125 14.62 -15.22 4.71
N TRP A 126 13.46 -15.54 5.25
CA TRP A 126 13.14 -15.39 6.68
C TRP A 126 12.52 -16.67 7.27
N PRO A 127 13.32 -17.74 7.49
CA PRO A 127 12.81 -19.02 7.99
C PRO A 127 12.10 -18.92 9.35
N ASN A 128 12.59 -18.06 10.25
CA ASN A 128 11.97 -17.85 11.57
C ASN A 128 10.56 -17.23 11.46
N PHE A 129 10.34 -16.36 10.46
CA PHE A 129 9.02 -15.82 10.18
C PHE A 129 8.11 -16.91 9.58
N ALA A 130 8.66 -17.71 8.67
CA ALA A 130 7.93 -18.76 7.97
C ALA A 130 7.54 -19.95 8.86
N SER A 131 8.36 -20.27 9.87
CA SER A 131 8.10 -21.36 10.81
C SER A 131 6.87 -21.12 11.69
N GLU A 132 6.44 -19.87 11.81
CA GLU A 132 5.23 -19.50 12.53
C GLU A 132 4.07 -19.30 11.54
N PRO A 133 3.18 -20.30 11.35
CA PRO A 133 2.09 -20.23 10.38
C PRO A 133 1.03 -19.18 10.74
N ARG A 134 1.00 -18.67 11.97
CA ARG A 134 0.09 -17.59 12.37
C ARG A 134 0.57 -16.21 11.92
N ASN A 135 1.81 -16.08 11.46
CA ASN A 135 2.28 -14.81 10.92
C ASN A 135 1.53 -14.43 9.64
N LEU A 136 1.05 -13.19 9.60
CA LEU A 136 0.20 -12.72 8.51
C LEU A 136 1.05 -12.18 7.35
N ARG A 137 0.58 -12.44 6.14
CA ARG A 137 1.12 -11.90 4.90
C ARG A 137 0.04 -11.05 4.25
N LEU A 138 0.31 -9.77 4.09
CA LEU A 138 -0.67 -8.79 3.64
C LEU A 138 -0.47 -8.39 2.17
N ALA A 139 -1.55 -7.91 1.58
CA ALA A 139 -1.52 -7.14 0.36
C ALA A 139 -2.19 -5.78 0.60
N ILE A 140 -1.62 -4.70 0.10
CA ILE A 140 -2.26 -3.37 0.11
C ILE A 140 -2.98 -3.18 -1.21
N SER A 141 -4.27 -2.87 -1.14
CA SER A 141 -5.05 -2.47 -2.32
C SER A 141 -5.22 -0.96 -2.35
N ALA A 142 -4.87 -0.31 -3.47
CA ALA A 142 -4.99 1.13 -3.66
C ALA A 142 -5.57 1.44 -5.05
N ASP A 143 -6.66 2.21 -5.10
CA ASP A 143 -7.28 2.65 -6.35
C ASP A 143 -6.89 4.10 -6.68
N GLY A 144 -6.63 4.41 -7.96
CA GLY A 144 -5.95 5.63 -8.40
C GLY A 144 -6.82 6.58 -9.23
N PRO A 145 -7.78 7.30 -8.62
CA PRO A 145 -7.98 8.70 -9.03
C PRO A 145 -8.36 9.70 -7.93
N GLN A 146 -8.76 9.27 -6.72
CA GLN A 146 -9.20 10.15 -5.62
C GLN A 146 -8.18 10.32 -4.50
N GLN A 147 -7.00 9.71 -4.64
CA GLN A 147 -5.95 9.77 -3.63
C GLN A 147 -5.23 11.14 -3.70
N PRO A 148 -4.70 11.66 -2.58
CA PRO A 148 -3.75 12.77 -2.63
C PRO A 148 -2.54 12.30 -3.44
N ILE A 149 -2.53 12.65 -4.73
CA ILE A 149 -1.68 12.04 -5.76
C ILE A 149 -0.19 12.14 -5.40
N ASN A 150 0.21 13.16 -4.64
CA ASN A 150 1.60 13.43 -4.32
C ASN A 150 1.99 13.21 -2.85
N ASP A 151 1.02 13.12 -1.93
CA ASP A 151 1.29 13.14 -0.48
C ASP A 151 0.86 11.83 0.21
N ILE A 152 0.62 10.76 -0.57
CA ILE A 152 0.16 9.47 -0.04
C ILE A 152 1.12 8.89 1.01
N ASP A 153 2.41 9.16 0.88
CA ASP A 153 3.45 8.81 1.84
C ASP A 153 3.19 9.40 3.23
N VAL A 154 2.72 10.65 3.30
CA VAL A 154 2.32 11.32 4.55
C VAL A 154 1.16 10.57 5.21
N TYR A 155 0.19 10.12 4.41
CA TYR A 155 -0.99 9.40 4.89
C TYR A 155 -0.71 7.93 5.23
N LEU A 156 0.29 7.31 4.60
CA LEU A 156 0.73 5.95 4.89
C LEU A 156 1.68 5.86 6.08
N ALA A 157 2.27 6.97 6.53
CA ALA A 157 3.23 6.96 7.63
C ALA A 157 2.76 6.20 8.89
N PRO A 158 1.51 6.35 9.39
CA PRO A 158 1.07 5.58 10.56
C PRO A 158 0.99 4.07 10.30
N LEU A 159 0.56 3.68 9.09
CA LEU A 159 0.56 2.27 8.68
C LEU A 159 1.99 1.72 8.59
N LEU A 160 2.93 2.50 8.06
CA LEU A 160 4.32 2.08 7.99
C LEU A 160 4.93 1.85 9.37
N ASP A 161 4.61 2.69 10.36
CA ASP A 161 5.08 2.51 11.72
C ASP A 161 4.51 1.24 12.37
N ASP A 162 3.22 0.97 12.17
CA ASP A 162 2.59 -0.28 12.63
C ASP A 162 3.20 -1.52 11.95
N LEU A 163 3.46 -1.45 10.64
CA LEU A 163 4.09 -2.54 9.90
C LEU A 163 5.54 -2.78 10.35
N LYS A 164 6.30 -1.72 10.64
CA LYS A 164 7.65 -1.83 11.22
C LYS A 164 7.61 -2.48 12.59
N MET A 165 6.74 -2.01 13.48
CA MET A 165 6.51 -2.58 14.82
C MET A 165 6.16 -4.07 14.73
N LEU A 166 5.22 -4.45 13.86
CA LEU A 166 4.82 -5.85 13.64
C LEU A 166 5.94 -6.70 13.06
N TRP A 167 6.83 -6.14 12.23
CA TRP A 167 7.91 -6.89 11.61
C TRP A 167 9.12 -7.07 12.53
N GLU A 168 9.56 -6.00 13.20
CA GLU A 168 10.80 -5.96 13.98
C GLU A 168 10.60 -6.56 15.37
N GLU A 169 9.63 -6.05 16.13
CA GLU A 169 9.33 -6.47 17.49
C GLU A 169 8.30 -7.62 17.50
N GLY A 170 7.21 -7.43 16.73
CA GLY A 170 6.02 -8.27 16.79
C GLY A 170 5.14 -7.93 17.98
N VAL A 171 3.92 -8.48 18.01
CA VAL A 171 2.94 -8.18 19.05
C VAL A 171 2.39 -9.46 19.67
N GLU A 172 2.45 -9.57 21.00
CA GLU A 172 1.86 -10.71 21.72
C GLU A 172 0.36 -10.78 21.46
N SER A 173 -0.09 -11.94 20.97
CA SER A 173 -1.47 -12.23 20.56
C SER A 173 -1.89 -13.60 21.09
N TYR A 174 -3.19 -13.77 21.32
CA TYR A 174 -3.76 -15.04 21.77
C TYR A 174 -4.50 -15.73 20.62
N ASP A 175 -4.18 -16.99 20.38
CA ASP A 175 -4.84 -17.83 19.40
C ASP A 175 -5.97 -18.64 20.07
N ALA A 176 -7.23 -18.33 19.76
CA ALA A 176 -8.39 -19.03 20.30
C ALA A 176 -8.59 -20.44 19.72
N HIS A 177 -7.95 -20.78 18.59
CA HIS A 177 -7.96 -22.11 18.03
C HIS A 177 -7.00 -23.04 18.76
N ARG A 178 -5.76 -22.60 19.00
CA ARG A 178 -4.72 -23.37 19.70
C ARG A 178 -4.68 -23.15 21.21
N GLN A 179 -5.39 -22.14 21.70
CA GLN A 179 -5.43 -21.74 23.11
C GLN A 179 -4.06 -21.39 23.70
N GLU A 180 -3.23 -20.72 22.91
CA GLU A 180 -1.87 -20.34 23.31
C GLU A 180 -1.54 -18.90 22.93
N LEU A 181 -0.57 -18.33 23.65
CA LEU A 181 0.02 -17.03 23.31
C LEU A 181 1.11 -17.21 22.27
N PHE A 182 1.25 -16.24 21.38
CA PHE A 182 2.32 -16.20 20.39
C PHE A 182 2.67 -14.76 20.04
N THR A 183 3.86 -14.56 19.46
CA THR A 183 4.27 -13.27 18.93
C THR A 183 3.83 -13.17 17.48
N LEU A 184 2.82 -12.36 17.22
CA LEU A 184 2.33 -12.09 15.87
C LEU A 184 3.31 -11.17 15.14
N ARG A 185 3.82 -11.62 14.01
CA ARG A 185 4.54 -10.79 13.03
C ARG A 185 3.79 -10.71 11.72
N VAL A 186 4.04 -9.64 10.98
CA VAL A 186 3.35 -9.36 9.72
C VAL A 186 4.34 -8.88 8.67
N VAL A 187 4.16 -9.34 7.43
CA VAL A 187 4.90 -8.84 6.26
C VAL A 187 3.93 -8.36 5.19
N LEU A 188 4.25 -7.23 4.58
CA LEU A 188 3.58 -6.76 3.36
C LEU A 188 4.22 -7.45 2.15
N LEU A 189 3.46 -8.32 1.48
CA LEU A 189 3.94 -9.04 0.29
C LEU A 189 3.66 -8.27 -0.99
N TRP A 190 2.43 -7.80 -1.16
CA TRP A 190 1.95 -7.34 -2.46
C TRP A 190 1.28 -5.98 -2.38
N THR A 191 1.27 -5.29 -3.51
CA THR A 191 0.40 -4.14 -3.73
C THR A 191 -0.49 -4.44 -4.94
N ILE A 192 -1.79 -4.23 -4.77
CA ILE A 192 -2.81 -4.35 -5.80
C ILE A 192 -3.22 -2.92 -6.13
N ASN A 193 -2.80 -2.44 -7.28
CA ASN A 193 -3.02 -1.06 -7.68
C ASN A 193 -3.32 -0.98 -9.16
N ASP A 194 -4.05 0.08 -9.52
CA ASP A 194 -4.09 0.52 -10.90
C ASP A 194 -2.76 1.18 -11.29
N PHE A 195 -2.57 1.43 -12.58
CA PHE A 195 -1.30 1.97 -13.07
C PHE A 195 -0.95 3.35 -12.50
N PRO A 196 -1.91 4.28 -12.29
CA PRO A 196 -1.66 5.51 -11.55
C PRO A 196 -1.20 5.30 -10.10
N ALA A 197 -1.91 4.48 -9.30
CA ALA A 197 -1.56 4.23 -7.91
C ALA A 197 -0.24 3.47 -7.76
N TYR A 198 0.11 2.62 -8.74
CA TYR A 198 1.43 1.99 -8.82
C TYR A 198 2.54 3.05 -8.77
N GLY A 199 2.43 4.12 -9.55
CA GLY A 199 3.45 5.18 -9.58
C GLY A 199 3.64 5.86 -8.24
N ASN A 200 2.54 6.15 -7.54
CA ASN A 200 2.58 6.80 -6.24
C ASN A 200 3.19 5.87 -5.16
N LEU A 201 2.82 4.58 -5.16
CA LEU A 201 3.30 3.62 -4.16
C LEU A 201 4.75 3.17 -4.39
N SER A 202 5.18 3.10 -5.65
CA SER A 202 6.52 2.64 -6.02
C SER A 202 7.53 3.77 -6.23
N GLY A 203 7.08 5.03 -6.20
CA GLY A 203 7.89 6.19 -6.60
C GLY A 203 8.23 6.20 -8.10
N CYS A 204 7.61 5.34 -8.91
CA CYS A 204 7.90 5.24 -10.33
C CYS A 204 7.15 6.31 -11.14
N ILE A 205 7.82 6.80 -12.18
CA ILE A 205 7.18 7.66 -13.18
C ILE A 205 6.26 6.78 -14.04
N VAL A 206 4.94 6.94 -13.88
CA VAL A 206 3.91 6.19 -14.62
C VAL A 206 3.18 7.03 -15.68
N LYS A 207 3.65 8.26 -15.89
CA LYS A 207 3.06 9.22 -16.84
C LYS A 207 4.15 10.05 -17.52
N GLY A 208 3.79 10.71 -18.61
CA GLY A 208 4.72 11.59 -19.31
C GLY A 208 5.66 10.81 -20.23
N TYR A 209 6.92 11.23 -20.32
CA TYR A 209 7.86 10.65 -21.29
C TYR A 209 8.49 9.34 -20.80
N PHE A 210 8.50 9.10 -19.49
CA PHE A 210 9.16 7.97 -18.83
C PHE A 210 8.16 7.00 -18.20
N ALA A 211 6.96 6.89 -18.76
CA ALA A 211 5.82 6.22 -18.12
C ALA A 211 5.94 4.69 -17.99
N CYS A 212 6.96 4.05 -18.59
CA CYS A 212 7.11 2.60 -18.51
C CYS A 212 8.02 2.24 -17.32
N PRO A 213 7.53 1.54 -16.28
CA PRO A 213 8.33 1.18 -15.12
C PRO A 213 9.52 0.29 -15.42
N ILE A 214 9.42 -0.53 -16.48
CA ILE A 214 10.48 -1.44 -16.90
C ILE A 214 11.58 -0.69 -17.67
N CYS A 215 11.19 0.29 -18.49
CA CYS A 215 12.14 1.02 -19.31
C CYS A 215 12.71 2.25 -18.59
N GLY A 216 11.95 2.85 -17.67
CA GLY A 216 12.33 4.06 -16.96
C GLY A 216 12.72 5.18 -17.94
N GLU A 217 13.97 5.62 -17.82
CA GLU A 217 14.58 6.64 -18.68
C GLU A 217 14.71 6.19 -20.15
N ASP A 218 14.81 4.88 -20.40
CA ASP A 218 14.84 4.27 -21.75
C ASP A 218 13.44 4.09 -22.36
N THR A 219 12.44 4.75 -21.79
CA THR A 219 11.09 4.77 -22.38
C THR A 219 11.10 5.58 -23.67
N TYR A 220 10.95 4.90 -24.80
CA TYR A 220 10.77 5.58 -26.07
C TYR A 220 9.36 6.14 -26.18
N SER A 221 9.22 7.44 -25.98
CA SER A 221 7.97 8.18 -26.07
C SER A 221 8.04 9.26 -27.14
N HIS A 222 6.92 9.45 -27.84
CA HIS A 222 6.76 10.42 -28.91
C HIS A 222 5.51 11.25 -28.66
N ARG A 223 5.65 12.57 -28.56
CA ARG A 223 4.49 13.47 -28.38
C ARG A 223 3.86 13.80 -29.73
N LEU A 224 2.61 13.38 -29.91
CA LEU A 224 1.84 13.66 -31.11
C LEU A 224 1.62 15.17 -31.28
N LYS A 225 2.04 15.73 -32.42
CA LYS A 225 2.01 17.18 -32.68
C LYS A 225 0.61 17.80 -32.49
N HIS A 226 -0.42 17.17 -33.03
CA HIS A 226 -1.79 17.70 -33.02
C HIS A 226 -2.58 17.26 -31.77
N GLY A 227 -2.43 16.00 -31.35
CA GLY A 227 -3.14 15.47 -30.19
C GLY A 227 -2.53 15.86 -28.84
N LYS A 228 -1.29 16.35 -28.82
CA LYS A 228 -0.50 16.68 -27.61
C LYS A 228 -0.43 15.54 -26.58
N LYS A 229 -0.69 14.30 -27.00
CA LYS A 229 -0.58 13.09 -26.18
C LYS A 229 0.77 12.43 -26.41
N ASN A 230 1.29 11.80 -25.36
CA ASN A 230 2.46 10.95 -25.47
C ASN A 230 2.01 9.57 -26.00
N SER A 231 2.65 9.14 -27.08
CA SER A 231 2.52 7.81 -27.66
C SER A 231 3.81 7.05 -27.39
N TYR A 232 3.68 5.77 -27.07
CA TYR A 232 4.83 4.88 -26.90
C TYR A 232 4.85 4.00 -28.14
N ILE A 233 5.95 4.02 -28.88
CA ILE A 233 5.98 3.46 -30.25
C ILE A 233 6.99 2.34 -30.44
N VAL A 234 7.76 1.98 -29.41
CA VAL A 234 8.77 0.90 -29.44
C VAL A 234 8.32 -0.26 -28.55
N HIS A 235 7.21 -0.88 -28.94
CA HIS A 235 6.65 -2.05 -28.25
C HIS A 235 7.09 -3.37 -28.88
N ARG A 236 7.59 -3.36 -30.12
CA ARG A 236 7.96 -4.61 -30.82
C ARG A 236 9.26 -5.18 -30.29
N ARG A 237 10.06 -4.40 -29.55
CA ARG A 237 11.22 -4.89 -28.79
C ARG A 237 10.88 -5.95 -27.74
N PHE A 238 9.62 -6.08 -27.31
CA PHE A 238 9.17 -7.12 -26.37
C PHE A 238 8.79 -8.45 -27.03
N LEU A 239 8.71 -8.50 -28.36
CA LEU A 239 8.43 -9.73 -29.10
C LEU A 239 9.72 -10.56 -29.25
N PRO A 240 9.69 -11.87 -29.55
CA PRO A 240 10.90 -12.63 -29.88
C PRO A 240 11.75 -11.96 -30.97
N CYS A 241 13.08 -12.10 -30.92
CA CYS A 241 14.00 -11.42 -31.86
C CYS A 241 13.72 -11.75 -33.34
N ASN A 242 13.21 -12.94 -33.61
CA ASN A 242 12.83 -13.42 -34.94
C ASN A 242 11.37 -13.11 -35.32
N HIS A 243 10.60 -12.42 -34.48
CA HIS A 243 9.18 -12.16 -34.73
C HIS A 243 8.96 -11.28 -35.98
N PRO A 244 8.09 -11.66 -36.93
CA PRO A 244 7.91 -10.94 -38.20
C PRO A 244 7.58 -9.45 -38.03
N PHE A 245 6.78 -9.09 -37.03
CA PHE A 245 6.37 -7.69 -36.79
C PHE A 245 7.55 -6.74 -36.53
N ARG A 246 8.68 -7.24 -36.00
CA ARG A 246 9.91 -6.43 -35.83
C ARG A 246 10.47 -5.93 -37.17
N LYS A 247 10.22 -6.65 -38.27
CA LYS A 247 10.70 -6.32 -39.63
C LYS A 247 9.72 -5.47 -40.44
N GLN A 248 8.44 -5.44 -40.04
CA GLN A 248 7.36 -4.79 -40.80
C GLN A 248 7.36 -3.28 -40.59
N LYS A 249 7.91 -2.51 -41.54
CA LYS A 249 7.91 -1.03 -41.47
C LYS A 249 6.53 -0.44 -41.78
N LYS A 250 5.92 -0.90 -42.87
CA LYS A 250 4.70 -0.32 -43.45
C LYS A 250 3.46 -0.41 -42.56
N ALA A 251 3.34 -1.47 -41.76
CA ALA A 251 2.19 -1.67 -40.87
C ALA A 251 2.30 -0.87 -39.56
N PHE A 252 3.43 -0.22 -39.31
CA PHE A 252 3.75 0.46 -38.05
C PHE A 252 4.33 1.87 -38.32
N ASN A 253 5.34 2.29 -37.56
CA ASN A 253 5.92 3.63 -37.59
C ASN A 253 6.93 3.87 -38.72
N GLY A 254 7.03 3.00 -39.72
CA GLY A 254 8.01 3.13 -40.80
C GLY A 254 9.42 2.65 -40.45
N GLU A 255 9.66 2.21 -39.21
CA GLU A 255 10.97 1.74 -38.74
C GLU A 255 10.98 0.23 -38.44
N GLN A 256 12.17 -0.35 -38.42
CA GLN A 256 12.40 -1.72 -37.95
C GLN A 256 12.90 -1.71 -36.52
N GLU A 257 12.42 -2.65 -35.69
CA GLU A 257 12.72 -2.70 -34.26
C GLU A 257 13.49 -3.98 -33.90
N PHE A 258 14.82 -3.87 -33.90
CA PHE A 258 15.73 -4.97 -33.51
C PHE A 258 16.29 -4.82 -32.09
N GLY A 259 15.94 -3.74 -31.39
CA GLY A 259 16.40 -3.51 -30.02
C GLY A 259 16.01 -4.64 -29.05
N SER A 260 16.84 -4.83 -28.04
CA SER A 260 16.55 -5.71 -26.90
C SER A 260 15.52 -5.08 -25.97
N THR A 261 14.84 -5.94 -25.20
CA THR A 261 14.03 -5.50 -24.07
C THR A 261 14.93 -4.87 -23.01
N SER A 262 14.50 -3.73 -22.44
CA SER A 262 15.08 -3.25 -21.17
C SER A 262 14.85 -4.31 -20.10
N GLN A 263 15.86 -4.58 -19.30
CA GLN A 263 15.71 -5.47 -18.15
C GLN A 263 15.05 -4.70 -17.01
N PRO A 264 14.11 -5.31 -16.28
CA PRO A 264 13.63 -4.73 -15.03
C PRO A 264 14.80 -4.46 -14.10
N LEU A 265 14.77 -3.32 -13.40
CA LEU A 265 15.75 -3.04 -12.36
C LEU A 265 15.65 -4.09 -11.26
N SER A 266 16.81 -4.51 -10.76
CA SER A 266 16.91 -5.32 -9.54
C SER A 266 16.43 -4.53 -8.31
N GLY A 267 16.10 -5.25 -7.24
CA GLY A 267 15.74 -4.63 -5.97
C GLY A 267 16.85 -3.72 -5.42
N GLU A 268 18.12 -4.11 -5.57
CA GLU A 268 19.25 -3.26 -5.15
C GLU A 268 19.37 -1.98 -5.98
N GLU A 269 19.14 -2.05 -7.30
CA GLU A 269 19.18 -0.87 -8.16
C GLU A 269 18.05 0.10 -7.87
N ILE A 270 16.85 -0.41 -7.61
CA ILE A 270 15.70 0.41 -7.18
C ILE A 270 16.02 1.09 -5.85
N LEU A 271 16.53 0.34 -4.86
CA LEU A 271 16.89 0.89 -3.56
C LEU A 271 17.93 2.00 -3.69
N ARG A 272 18.99 1.80 -4.48
CA ARG A 272 20.00 2.84 -4.74
C ARG A 272 19.40 4.07 -5.42
N LYS A 273 18.46 3.90 -6.33
CA LYS A 273 17.76 5.05 -6.95
C LYS A 273 16.92 5.80 -5.93
N ILE A 274 16.25 5.10 -5.01
CA ILE A 274 15.45 5.71 -3.94
C ILE A 274 16.36 6.44 -2.93
N ASP A 275 17.49 5.86 -2.54
CA ASP A 275 18.41 6.46 -1.56
C ASP A 275 19.02 7.79 -2.04
N VAL A 276 19.08 8.00 -3.36
CA VAL A 276 19.57 9.25 -3.98
C VAL A 276 18.45 10.32 -4.07
N ILE A 277 17.18 9.93 -3.94
CA ILE A 277 16.05 10.87 -3.85
C ILE A 277 16.05 11.44 -2.43
N CYS A 278 16.85 12.47 -2.20
CA CYS A 278 16.73 13.27 -0.98
C CYS A 278 15.32 13.86 -0.90
N ASN A 279 14.57 13.50 0.14
CA ASN A 279 13.32 14.17 0.51
C ASN A 279 13.63 15.67 0.67
N SER A 280 13.28 16.44 -0.35
CA SER A 280 13.45 17.89 -0.44
C SER A 280 12.22 18.60 0.13
#